data_AF-A0A8H4YFW6-F1
#
_entry.id   AF-A0A8H4YFW6-F1
#
_cell.length_a   1.000
_cell.length_b   1.000
_cell.length_c   1.000
_cell.angle_alpha   90.00
_cell.angle_beta   90.00
_cell.angle_gamma   90.00
#
_symmetry.space_group_name_H-M   'P 1'
#
loop_
_entity.id
_entity.type
_entity.pdbx_description
1 polymer ?
#
loop_
_entity_poly.entity_id
_entity_poly.type
_entity_poly.pdbx_seq_one_letter_code
_entity_poly.pdbx_strand_id
1 'polypeptide(L)' 'MSKVFTTSDVASHNKPGDLYIIVDGDVYDLTKFQDDHPGGKKILQRVGGKDASKQFWKYHNE' A
#
# COMPACT_ATOMS: atom_id res chain seq x y z
N MET A 1 -18.31 1.39 -10.03
CA MET A 1 -17.44 0.32 -10.56
C MET A 1 -16.07 0.51 -9.96
N SER A 2 -15.53 -0.48 -9.24
CA SER A 2 -14.14 -0.48 -8.79
C SER A 2 -13.21 -0.68 -10.00
N LYS A 3 -12.03 -0.06 -9.97
CA LYS A 3 -11.00 -0.26 -11.00
C LYS A 3 -10.23 -1.54 -10.69
N VAL A 4 -9.99 -2.37 -11.70
CA VAL A 4 -9.16 -3.57 -11.60
C VAL A 4 -7.72 -3.21 -11.95
N PHE A 5 -6.77 -3.74 -11.20
CA PHE A 5 -5.34 -3.57 -11.42
C PHE A 5 -4.66 -4.93 -11.49
N THR A 6 -3.67 -5.04 -12.36
CA THR A 6 -2.68 -6.12 -12.28
C THR A 6 -1.64 -5.77 -11.22
N THR A 7 -0.89 -6.77 -10.76
CA THR A 7 0.26 -6.53 -9.88
C THR A 7 1.31 -5.63 -10.54
N SER A 8 1.46 -5.69 -11.87
CA SER A 8 2.37 -4.83 -12.62
C SER A 8 1.89 -3.37 -12.67
N ASP A 9 0.59 -3.13 -12.72
CA ASP A 9 0.04 -1.77 -12.64
C ASP A 9 0.40 -1.17 -11.28
N VAL A 10 0.15 -1.92 -10.19
CA VAL A 10 0.47 -1.48 -8.83
C VAL A 10 1.97 -1.25 -8.63
N ALA A 11 2.83 -2.08 -9.21
CA ALA A 11 4.29 -1.97 -9.07
C ALA A 11 4.88 -0.61 -9.48
N SER A 12 4.20 0.12 -10.36
CA SER A 12 4.61 1.45 -10.81
C SER A 12 4.33 2.53 -9.76
N HIS A 13 3.34 2.32 -8.89
CA HIS A 13 2.88 3.25 -7.85
C HIS A 13 3.69 3.06 -6.54
N ASN A 14 4.99 3.38 -6.60
CA ASN A 14 5.95 3.12 -5.52
C ASN A 14 6.69 4.35 -4.98
N LYS A 15 6.15 5.56 -5.20
CA LYS A 15 6.79 6.83 -4.83
C LYS A 15 5.95 7.59 -3.80
N PRO A 16 6.54 8.49 -2.99
CA PRO A 16 5.77 9.28 -2.02
C PRO A 16 4.65 10.14 -2.64
N GLY A 17 4.74 10.54 -3.90
CA GLY A 17 3.64 11.26 -4.57
C GLY A 17 2.61 10.34 -5.26
N ASP A 18 2.84 9.02 -5.23
CA ASP A 18 2.10 8.01 -5.97
C ASP A 18 2.37 6.63 -5.34
N LEU A 19 1.67 6.33 -4.24
CA LEU A 19 2.01 5.22 -3.35
C LEU A 19 0.83 4.26 -3.15
N TYR A 20 0.87 3.10 -3.79
CA TYR A 20 -0.18 2.10 -3.70
C TYR A 20 0.35 0.84 -3.03
N ILE A 21 -0.51 0.06 -2.37
CA ILE A 21 -0.19 -1.28 -1.86
C ILE A 21 -1.33 -2.25 -2.16
N ILE A 22 -1.02 -3.55 -2.10
CA ILE A 22 -2.03 -4.61 -2.09
C ILE A 22 -2.16 -5.17 -0.67
N VAL A 23 -3.39 -5.31 -0.18
CA VAL A 23 -3.72 -6.03 1.07
C VAL A 23 -4.89 -6.97 0.75
N ASP A 24 -4.66 -8.28 0.91
CA ASP A 24 -5.62 -9.36 0.65
C ASP A 24 -6.27 -9.31 -0.75
N GLY A 25 -5.52 -8.85 -1.74
CA GLY A 25 -5.97 -8.72 -3.13
C GLY A 25 -6.61 -7.38 -3.48
N ASP A 26 -6.93 -6.55 -2.48
CA ASP A 26 -7.44 -5.21 -2.70
C ASP A 26 -6.30 -4.20 -2.83
N VAL A 27 -6.50 -3.20 -3.69
CA VAL A 27 -5.52 -2.14 -3.96
C VAL A 27 -5.90 -0.87 -3.22
N TYR A 28 -4.95 -0.35 -2.43
CA TYR A 28 -5.13 0.85 -1.63
C TYR A 28 -4.18 1.94 -2.11
N ASP A 29 -4.73 3.11 -2.45
CA ASP A 29 -3.96 4.33 -2.65
C ASP A 29 -3.68 4.98 -1.29
N LEU A 30 -2.41 4.98 -0.89
CA LEU A 30 -1.93 5.54 0.36
C LEU A 30 -1.23 6.89 0.18
N THR A 31 -1.31 7.48 -1.02
CA THR A 31 -0.58 8.72 -1.36
C THR A 31 -0.84 9.83 -0.33
N LYS A 32 -2.09 9.99 0.09
CA LYS A 32 -2.46 10.97 1.13
C LYS A 32 -2.28 10.45 2.55
N PHE A 33 -2.61 9.17 2.77
CA PHE A 33 -2.60 8.57 4.10
C PHE A 33 -1.18 8.38 4.67
N GLN A 34 -0.15 8.35 3.84
CA GLN A 34 1.19 8.00 4.31
C GLN A 34 1.70 8.90 5.44
N ASP A 35 1.36 10.19 5.43
CA ASP A 35 1.77 11.15 6.46
C ASP A 35 0.96 10.98 7.77
N ASP A 36 -0.22 10.39 7.70
CA ASP A 36 -1.10 10.13 8.85
C ASP A 36 -0.92 8.72 9.44
N HIS A 37 -0.17 7.85 8.75
CA HIS A 37 0.03 6.47 9.17
C HIS A 37 0.75 6.40 10.54
N PRO A 38 0.13 5.84 11.61
CA PRO A 38 0.72 5.80 12.95
C PRO A 38 2.05 5.04 13.03
N GLY A 39 2.25 4.02 12.20
CA GLY A 39 3.51 3.30 12.08
C GLY A 39 4.61 4.08 11.33
N GLY A 40 4.28 5.27 10.81
CA GLY A 40 5.16 6.16 10.07
C GLY A 40 5.24 5.85 8.57
N LYS A 41 5.39 6.92 7.77
CA LYS A 41 5.41 6.83 6.30
C LYS A 41 6.53 5.99 5.70
N LYS A 42 7.69 5.92 6.37
CA LYS A 42 8.85 5.16 5.90
C LYS A 42 8.55 3.66 5.76
N ILE A 43 7.64 3.12 6.56
CA ILE A 43 7.24 1.72 6.48
C ILE A 43 6.42 1.49 5.22
N LEU A 44 5.45 2.37 4.92
CA LEU A 44 4.63 2.29 3.71
C LEU A 44 5.47 2.44 2.44
N GLN A 45 6.39 3.41 2.41
CA GLN A 45 7.27 3.63 1.26
C GLN A 45 8.18 2.44 0.94
N ARG A 46 8.47 1.56 1.92
CA ARG A 46 9.26 0.33 1.69
C ARG A 46 8.46 -0.76 0.96
N VAL A 47 7.15 -0.79 1.18
CA VAL A 47 6.21 -1.76 0.61
C VAL A 47 5.37 -1.19 -0.53
N GLY A 48 5.57 0.08 -0.88
CA GLY A 48 4.94 0.72 -2.04
C GLY A 48 5.11 -0.08 -3.33
N GLY A 49 4.02 -0.22 -4.07
CA GLY A 49 3.92 -1.00 -5.29
C GLY A 49 3.93 -2.52 -5.09
N LYS A 50 3.67 -3.02 -3.88
CA LYS A 50 3.79 -4.46 -3.57
C LYS A 50 2.59 -4.97 -2.77
N ASP A 51 2.50 -6.29 -2.71
CA ASP A 51 1.69 -6.98 -1.72
C ASP A 51 2.30 -6.84 -0.33
N ALA A 52 1.55 -6.17 0.54
CA ALA A 52 1.90 -5.88 1.92
C ALA A 52 1.05 -6.67 2.92
N SER A 53 0.21 -7.62 2.48
CA SER A 53 -0.76 -8.33 3.32
C SER A 53 -0.12 -8.94 4.57
N LYS A 54 0.98 -9.68 4.39
CA LYS A 54 1.73 -10.29 5.50
C LYS A 54 2.30 -9.25 6.47
N GLN A 55 2.75 -8.09 5.97
CA GLN A 55 3.29 -7.03 6.82
C GLN A 55 2.17 -6.31 7.56
N PHE A 56 1.02 -6.10 6.91
CA PHE A 56 -0.15 -5.46 7.48
C PHE A 56 -0.67 -6.26 8.68
N TRP A 57 -0.97 -7.55 8.48
CA TRP A 57 -1.49 -8.45 9.53
C TRP A 57 -0.48 -8.75 10.64
N LYS A 58 0.81 -8.49 10.45
CA LYS A 58 1.76 -8.58 11.57
C LYS A 58 1.49 -7.55 12.66
N TYR A 59 0.91 -6.39 12.32
CA TYR A 59 0.76 -5.25 13.24
C TYR A 59 -0.69 -4.81 13.46
N HIS A 60 -1.62 -5.20 12.58
CA HIS A 60 -3.02 -4.77 12.61
C HIS A 60 -3.93 -5.99 12.81
N ASN A 61 -3.66 -6.77 13.86
CA ASN A 61 -4.58 -7.82 14.28
C ASN A 61 -5.72 -7.21 15.11
N GLU A 62 -6.90 -7.80 15.00
CA GLU A 62 -8.05 -7.52 15.88
C GLU A 62 -7.75 -7.86 17.35
#